data_AF-A0A0G2F8P2-F1
#
_entry.id   AF-A0A0G2F8P2-F1
#
_cell.length_a   1.000
_cell.length_b   1.000
_cell.length_c   1.000
_cell.angle_alpha   90.00
_cell.angle_beta   90.00
_cell.angle_gamma   90.00
#
_symmetry.space_group_name_H-M   'P 1'
#
loop_
_entity.id
_entity.type
_entity.pdbx_description
1 polymer ?
#
loop_
_entity_poly.entity_id
_entity_poly.type
_entity_poly.pdbx_seq_one_letter_code
_entity_poly.pdbx_strand_id
1 'polypeptide(L)'
;MRLSTISLASIAMLGGFDMANAVCTGSNLAIGTPVNLGTGSTQYNVYDGSCKTVQNLQIDTTIGACISQYFLCAVGTKNIEGYDDPTTGISYVCKADTSSESCGSDAVSLCCSEGFRA
;
A
#
# COMPACT_ATOMS: atom_id res chain seq x y z
N MET A 1 -29.58 54.75 11.41
CA MET A 1 -29.39 53.46 10.70
C MET A 1 -27.90 53.19 10.59
N ARG A 2 -27.37 52.16 11.28
CA ARG A 2 -25.97 51.74 11.14
C ARG A 2 -25.94 50.44 10.34
N LEU A 3 -25.26 50.47 9.20
CA LEU A 3 -25.14 49.36 8.25
C LEU A 3 -24.30 48.24 8.87
N SER A 4 -24.87 47.04 8.91
CA SER A 4 -24.20 45.80 9.29
C SER A 4 -23.41 45.28 8.08
N THR A 5 -22.08 45.23 8.17
CA THR A 5 -21.21 44.65 7.15
C THR A 5 -20.99 43.17 7.47
N ILE A 6 -21.62 42.29 6.69
CA ILE A 6 -21.40 40.84 6.73
C ILE A 6 -20.14 40.54 5.91
N SER A 7 -19.05 40.16 6.59
CA SER A 7 -17.83 39.66 5.95
C SER A 7 -18.07 38.21 5.50
N LEU A 8 -18.05 37.98 4.19
CA LEU A 8 -18.05 36.62 3.63
C LEU A 8 -16.65 36.03 3.76
N ALA A 9 -16.50 35.00 4.60
CA ALA A 9 -15.30 34.19 4.69
C ALA A 9 -15.28 33.18 3.53
N SER A 10 -14.28 33.28 2.66
CA SER A 10 -14.03 32.33 1.57
C SER A 10 -13.39 31.06 2.14
N ILE A 11 -14.14 29.97 2.21
CA ILE A 11 -13.60 28.64 2.54
C ILE A 11 -12.97 28.09 1.26
N ALA A 12 -11.65 28.21 1.13
CA ALA A 12 -10.88 27.50 0.11
C ALA A 12 -10.73 26.04 0.56
N MET A 13 -11.58 25.15 0.01
CA MET A 13 -11.38 23.71 0.14
C MET A 13 -10.19 23.31 -0.74
N LEU A 14 -9.01 23.18 -0.13
CA LEU A 14 -7.87 22.49 -0.73
C LEU A 14 -8.16 20.98 -0.75
N GLY A 15 -9.02 20.56 -1.67
CA GLY A 15 -9.14 19.15 -2.03
C GLY A 15 -7.90 18.78 -2.84
N GLY A 16 -6.92 18.16 -2.17
CA GLY A 16 -5.84 17.48 -2.87
C GLY A 16 -6.46 16.38 -3.73
N PHE A 17 -6.39 16.53 -5.04
CA PHE A 17 -6.72 15.46 -5.95
C PHE A 17 -5.60 14.43 -5.82
N ASP A 18 -5.87 13.31 -5.16
CA ASP A 18 -5.09 12.10 -5.36
C ASP A 18 -5.24 11.72 -6.83
N MET A 19 -4.30 12.17 -7.65
CA MET A 19 -4.16 11.72 -9.02
C MET A 19 -3.80 10.24 -8.91
N ALA A 20 -4.82 9.39 -8.96
CA ALA A 20 -4.66 7.95 -9.02
C ALA A 20 -3.93 7.61 -10.32
N ASN A 21 -2.61 7.62 -10.27
CA ASN A 21 -1.81 6.93 -11.27
C ASN A 21 -2.08 5.45 -11.04
N ALA A 22 -2.55 4.77 -12.08
CA ALA A 22 -2.67 3.33 -12.00
C ALA A 22 -1.28 2.76 -11.69
N VAL A 23 -1.17 1.95 -10.64
CA VAL A 23 0.08 1.30 -10.25
C VAL A 23 0.01 -0.18 -10.53
N CYS A 24 1.16 -0.77 -10.83
CA CYS A 24 1.28 -2.18 -11.16
C CYS A 24 0.30 -2.55 -12.29
N THR A 25 0.39 -1.85 -13.42
CA THR A 25 -0.52 -2.06 -14.55
C THR A 25 -0.58 -3.54 -14.95
N GLY A 26 -1.75 -4.17 -14.82
CA GLY A 26 -1.94 -5.61 -15.09
C GLY A 26 -1.87 -6.52 -13.84
N SER A 27 -1.64 -5.95 -12.67
CA SER A 27 -1.76 -6.59 -11.36
C SER A 27 -2.99 -6.10 -10.60
N ASN A 28 -3.35 -6.82 -9.53
CA ASN A 28 -4.53 -6.53 -8.73
C ASN A 28 -4.19 -5.59 -7.57
N LEU A 29 -3.02 -5.80 -6.97
CA LEU A 29 -2.56 -5.10 -5.78
C LEU A 29 -1.12 -4.61 -5.97
N ALA A 30 -0.79 -3.55 -5.24
CA ALA A 30 0.57 -3.04 -5.08
C ALA A 30 0.93 -3.05 -3.59
N ILE A 31 2.18 -3.35 -3.25
CA ILE A 31 2.69 -3.24 -1.88
C ILE A 31 3.73 -2.13 -1.84
N GLY A 32 3.54 -1.18 -0.93
CA GLY A 32 4.48 -0.08 -0.69
C GLY A 32 5.82 -0.55 -0.16
N THR A 33 6.77 0.36 -0.05
CA THR A 33 8.09 0.05 0.51
C THR A 33 7.96 -0.13 2.02
N PRO A 34 8.57 -1.16 2.64
CA PRO A 34 8.46 -1.37 4.07
C PRO A 34 9.01 -0.18 4.87
N VAL A 35 8.22 0.30 5.84
CA VAL A 35 8.62 1.39 6.73
C VAL A 35 8.80 0.86 8.15
N ASN A 36 10.00 1.00 8.71
CA ASN A 36 10.22 0.69 10.13
C ASN A 36 9.63 1.82 10.99
N LEU A 37 8.71 1.47 11.90
CA LEU A 37 8.01 2.45 12.74
C LEU A 37 8.79 2.87 14.00
N GLY A 38 9.95 2.25 14.27
CA GLY A 38 10.74 2.51 15.48
C GLY A 38 10.14 1.94 16.77
N THR A 39 8.96 1.33 16.70
CA THR A 39 8.26 0.69 17.83
C THR A 39 8.43 -0.84 17.87
N GLY A 40 9.37 -1.38 17.09
CA GLY A 40 9.56 -2.82 16.94
C GLY A 40 8.68 -3.47 15.85
N SER A 41 7.98 -2.66 15.04
CA SER A 41 7.17 -3.13 13.91
C SER A 41 7.59 -2.50 12.59
N THR A 42 7.44 -3.27 11.51
CA THR A 42 7.55 -2.80 10.12
C THR A 42 6.17 -2.72 9.51
N GLN A 43 5.85 -1.58 8.92
CA GLN A 43 4.60 -1.33 8.22
C GLN A 43 4.74 -1.66 6.74
N TYR A 44 3.73 -2.34 6.19
CA TYR A 44 3.54 -2.58 4.76
C TYR A 44 2.15 -2.07 4.38
N ASN A 45 2.10 -1.08 3.49
CA ASN A 45 0.85 -0.64 2.90
C ASN A 45 0.53 -1.51 1.68
N VAL A 46 -0.72 -1.95 1.57
CA VAL A 46 -1.24 -2.64 0.40
C VAL A 46 -2.26 -1.73 -0.27
N TYR A 47 -2.11 -1.54 -1.57
CA TYR A 47 -2.93 -0.67 -2.40
C TYR A 47 -3.66 -1.49 -3.47
N ASP A 48 -4.83 -1.03 -3.88
CA ASP A 48 -5.40 -1.44 -5.16
C ASP A 48 -4.71 -0.73 -6.33
N GLY A 49 -5.05 -1.14 -7.55
CA GLY A 49 -4.51 -0.52 -8.77
C GLY A 49 -4.84 0.96 -8.96
N SER A 50 -5.69 1.57 -8.11
CA SER A 50 -5.98 3.02 -8.11
C SER A 50 -5.26 3.77 -6.98
N CYS A 51 -4.24 3.16 -6.37
CA CYS A 51 -3.51 3.70 -5.23
C CYS A 51 -4.34 3.95 -3.97
N LYS A 52 -5.51 3.33 -3.85
CA LYS A 52 -6.25 3.36 -2.59
C LYS A 52 -5.69 2.31 -1.65
N THR A 53 -5.32 2.70 -0.44
CA THR A 53 -4.91 1.74 0.59
C THR A 53 -6.06 0.81 0.93
N VAL A 54 -5.86 -0.49 0.73
CA VAL A 54 -6.79 -1.56 1.08
C VAL A 54 -6.40 -2.24 2.39
N GLN A 55 -5.10 -2.29 2.71
CA GLN A 55 -4.61 -2.82 3.99
C GLN A 55 -3.39 -2.04 4.49
N ASN A 56 -3.23 -2.04 5.81
CA ASN A 56 -2.06 -1.54 6.50
C ASN A 56 -1.57 -2.62 7.48
N LEU A 57 -0.53 -3.34 7.08
CA LEU A 57 -0.01 -4.48 7.83
C LEU A 57 1.13 -4.00 8.71
N GLN A 58 1.03 -4.27 10.01
CA GLN A 58 2.15 -4.08 10.93
C GLN A 58 2.68 -5.44 11.35
N ILE A 59 3.93 -5.71 11.00
CA ILE A 59 4.59 -6.98 11.26
C ILE A 59 5.71 -6.74 12.28
N ASP A 60 5.72 -7.55 13.34
CA ASP A 60 6.78 -7.52 14.34
C ASP A 60 8.15 -7.75 13.69
N THR A 61 9.10 -6.86 13.96
CA THR A 61 10.44 -6.89 13.36
C THR A 61 11.26 -8.12 13.74
N THR A 62 10.98 -8.74 14.90
CA THR A 62 11.65 -9.97 15.35
C THR A 62 11.15 -11.20 14.62
N ILE A 63 9.87 -11.21 14.21
CA ILE A 63 9.26 -12.27 13.41
C ILE A 63 9.62 -12.08 11.93
N GLY A 64 9.47 -10.85 11.43
CA GLY A 64 9.71 -10.49 10.03
C GLY A 64 8.62 -10.94 9.07
N ALA A 65 8.67 -10.43 7.84
CA ALA A 65 7.63 -10.66 6.82
C ALA A 65 7.42 -12.14 6.50
N CYS A 66 8.51 -12.90 6.31
CA CYS A 66 8.46 -14.28 5.81
C CYS A 66 7.95 -15.34 6.81
N ILE A 67 7.80 -14.97 8.08
CA ILE A 67 7.21 -15.84 9.13
C ILE A 67 5.82 -15.32 9.51
N SER A 68 5.45 -14.11 9.06
CA SER A 68 4.10 -13.59 9.24
C SER A 68 3.07 -14.42 8.47
N GLN A 69 1.82 -14.32 8.88
CA GLN A 69 0.70 -14.96 8.18
C GLN A 69 0.32 -14.27 6.86
N TYR A 70 0.96 -13.14 6.51
CA TYR A 70 0.55 -12.31 5.38
C TYR A 70 1.42 -12.53 4.14
N PHE A 71 2.69 -12.91 4.30
CA PHE A 71 3.63 -12.95 3.19
C PHE A 71 4.24 -14.33 3.00
N LEU A 72 4.28 -14.74 1.74
CA LEU A 72 4.96 -15.93 1.27
C LEU A 72 6.32 -15.50 0.71
N CYS A 73 7.40 -16.12 1.18
CA CYS A 73 8.75 -15.80 0.74
C CYS A 73 9.44 -16.95 0.03
N ALA A 74 10.33 -16.59 -0.90
CA ALA A 74 11.23 -17.54 -1.54
C ALA A 74 12.14 -18.22 -0.51
N VAL A 75 12.35 -19.53 -0.69
CA VAL A 75 13.31 -20.28 0.11
C VAL A 75 14.73 -19.81 -0.24
N GLY A 76 15.49 -19.37 0.76
CA GLY A 76 16.89 -18.94 0.60
C GLY A 76 17.08 -17.42 0.57
N THR A 77 16.41 -16.71 -0.34
CA THR A 77 16.58 -15.24 -0.48
C THR A 77 15.77 -14.45 0.54
N LYS A 78 14.67 -15.04 1.08
CA LYS A 78 13.70 -14.34 1.93
C LYS A 78 13.03 -13.14 1.24
N ASN A 79 13.03 -13.12 -0.10
CA ASN A 79 12.24 -12.16 -0.86
C ASN A 79 10.76 -12.54 -0.76
N ILE A 80 9.89 -11.55 -0.59
CA ILE A 80 8.44 -11.74 -0.67
C ILE A 80 8.07 -12.05 -2.12
N GLU A 81 7.43 -13.20 -2.33
CA GLU A 81 6.95 -13.67 -3.64
C GLU A 81 5.43 -13.87 -3.66
N GLY A 82 4.77 -13.68 -2.52
CA GLY A 82 3.32 -13.73 -2.45
C GLY A 82 2.75 -13.03 -1.23
N TYR A 83 1.47 -12.74 -1.32
CA TYR A 83 0.68 -12.08 -0.29
C TYR A 83 -0.63 -12.84 -0.12
N ASP A 84 -0.93 -13.22 1.12
CA ASP A 84 -2.20 -13.82 1.51
C ASP A 84 -3.06 -12.74 2.17
N ASP A 85 -4.14 -12.35 1.50
CA ASP A 85 -5.03 -11.30 2.01
C ASP A 85 -5.88 -11.85 3.16
N PRO A 86 -5.71 -11.36 4.40
CA PRO A 86 -6.44 -11.87 5.55
C PRO A 86 -7.94 -11.52 5.52
N THR A 87 -8.34 -10.54 4.69
CA THR A 87 -9.73 -10.08 4.62
C THR A 87 -10.52 -10.83 3.58
N THR A 88 -9.93 -11.10 2.41
CA THR A 88 -10.59 -11.81 1.31
C THR A 88 -10.27 -13.30 1.28
N GLY A 89 -9.17 -13.73 1.90
CA GLY A 89 -8.66 -15.10 1.84
C GLY A 89 -8.02 -15.45 0.49
N ILE A 90 -7.82 -14.47 -0.40
CA ILE A 90 -7.19 -14.67 -1.71
C ILE A 90 -5.68 -14.60 -1.56
N SER A 91 -4.99 -15.54 -2.21
CA SER A 91 -3.54 -15.54 -2.36
C SER A 91 -3.12 -14.88 -3.67
N TYR A 92 -2.09 -14.04 -3.59
CA TYR A 92 -1.53 -13.32 -4.72
C TYR A 92 -0.07 -13.73 -4.91
N VAL A 93 0.36 -13.77 -6.17
CA VAL A 93 1.77 -13.90 -6.54
C VAL A 93 2.32 -12.51 -6.75
N CYS A 94 3.40 -12.18 -6.03
CA CYS A 94 4.02 -10.87 -6.04
C CYS A 94 5.36 -10.89 -6.76
N LYS A 95 5.65 -9.83 -7.49
CA LYS A 95 6.94 -9.58 -8.16
C LYS A 95 7.45 -8.21 -7.77
N ALA A 96 8.77 -8.06 -7.70
CA ALA A 96 9.39 -6.75 -7.51
C ALA A 96 8.91 -5.76 -8.57
N ASP A 97 8.57 -4.55 -8.16
CA ASP A 97 8.33 -3.48 -9.10
C ASP A 97 9.63 -3.14 -9.85
N THR A 98 9.54 -3.08 -11.17
CA THR A 98 10.65 -2.70 -12.07
C THR A 98 10.43 -1.34 -12.72
N SER A 99 9.24 -0.77 -12.54
CA SER A 99 8.79 0.45 -13.20
C SER A 99 8.97 1.69 -12.32
N SER A 100 9.40 1.52 -11.05
CA SER A 100 9.56 2.59 -10.06
C SER A 100 8.27 3.37 -9.85
N GLU A 101 7.16 2.64 -9.73
CA GLU A 101 5.83 3.18 -9.51
C GLU A 101 5.66 3.67 -8.05
N SER A 102 4.67 4.54 -7.82
CA SER A 102 4.43 5.12 -6.50
C SER A 102 2.98 5.48 -6.28
N CYS A 103 2.49 5.28 -5.06
CA CYS A 103 1.21 5.80 -4.59
C CYS A 103 1.43 7.02 -3.69
N GLY A 104 1.27 8.21 -4.28
CA GLY A 104 1.61 9.46 -3.61
C GLY A 104 3.11 9.53 -3.32
N SER A 105 3.49 9.54 -2.04
CA SER A 105 4.89 9.54 -1.59
C SER A 105 5.42 8.14 -1.25
N ASP A 106 4.60 7.09 -1.28
CA ASP A 106 5.03 5.72 -0.99
C ASP A 106 5.44 5.03 -2.30
N ALA A 107 6.71 4.66 -2.41
CA ALA A 107 7.23 3.93 -3.56
C ALA A 107 6.72 2.48 -3.52
N VAL A 108 6.20 1.98 -4.62
CA VAL A 108 5.77 0.59 -4.74
C VAL A 108 7.01 -0.30 -4.80
N SER A 109 7.01 -1.36 -3.99
CA SER A 109 8.08 -2.35 -3.95
C SER A 109 7.69 -3.66 -4.64
N LEU A 110 6.41 -4.02 -4.62
CA LEU A 110 5.89 -5.25 -5.21
C LEU A 110 4.56 -5.02 -5.95
N CYS A 111 4.40 -5.72 -7.06
CA CYS A 111 3.17 -5.84 -7.82
C CYS A 111 2.63 -7.26 -7.71
N CYS A 112 1.38 -7.39 -7.27
CA CYS A 112 0.77 -8.67 -6.92
C CYS A 112 -0.47 -8.95 -7.77
N SER A 113 -0.46 -10.08 -8.45
CA SER A 113 -1.58 -10.55 -9.27
C SER A 113 -2.21 -11.78 -8.65
N GLU A 114 -3.52 -11.94 -8.82
CA GLU A 114 -4.20 -13.18 -8.44
C GLU A 114 -3.53 -14.35 -9.14
N GLY A 115 -3.16 -15.37 -8.37
CA GLY A 115 -2.48 -16.53 -8.90
C GLY A 115 -2.52 -17.64 -7.88
N PHE A 116 -3.22 -18.72 -8.21
CA PHE A 116 -3.06 -19.99 -7.51
C PHE A 116 -1.60 -20.44 -7.68
N ARG A 117 -0.86 -20.60 -6.58
CA ARG A 117 0.34 -21.45 -6.59
C ARG A 117 -0.17 -22.87 -6.82
N ALA A 118 0.02 -23.39 -8.03
CA ALA A 118 -0.21 -24.78 -8.37
C ALA A 118 0.71 -25.71 -7.56
#